data_AF-A0AAI8VEB4-F1
#
_entry.id   AF-A0AAI8VEB4-F1
#
_cell.length_a   1.000
_cell.length_b   1.000
_cell.length_c   1.000
_cell.angle_alpha   90.00
_cell.angle_beta   90.00
_cell.angle_gamma   90.00
#
_symmetry.space_group_name_H-M   'P 1'
#
loop_
_entity.id
_entity.type
_entity.pdbx_description
1 polymer ?
#
loop_
_entity_poly.entity_id
_entity_poly.type
_entity_poly.pdbx_seq_one_letter_code
_entity_poly.pdbx_strand_id
1 'polypeptide(L)'
;MQWVPKPGLYVTLTPDGFYPDDQPVPQAKIGCGESTATEDTPECITNYATVNFSKGCNMSFRCYEGDTEKDEAELTDIFPEAVSEPTKIRPDGQRIGKSTACGIYNHESCLITALLYTAIVSDPTGLPLGVTAIEVDLEDQETLIAALQNIDIVISLVGHEGVTRQHVFVKAIPRTEVNLFVPSDLGFRVDEQGLRVPVNKTKHDVEEAAREAGISTTVVLVGCFAGSSLAFPIMGVDTPGNRLVLTGDSGNQHMNLCTRNYVAEAYASMFTSTPPSQLQARAIGLSELKATGNEIASALEEKHEKSPEKIIHSLEKVDANIENCIKSGIPLALPWYCRKAWGTGLLMQGVGEDIWEVEGYQKTSLRELLVDGKLEPYRDVPEQLVQVFMAIFTN
;
A
#
# COMPACT_ATOMS: atom_id res chain seq x y z
N MET A 1 -8.49 -31.67 -29.10
CA MET A 1 -8.74 -30.90 -27.86
C MET A 1 -7.47 -30.95 -27.05
N GLN A 2 -6.72 -29.85 -26.99
CA GLN A 2 -5.53 -29.72 -26.16
C GLN A 2 -6.02 -29.13 -24.84
N TRP A 3 -6.00 -29.95 -23.78
CA TRP A 3 -6.24 -29.47 -22.42
C TRP A 3 -5.00 -28.67 -22.01
N VAL A 4 -5.16 -27.34 -21.91
CA VAL A 4 -4.14 -26.44 -21.38
C VAL A 4 -4.47 -26.26 -19.90
N PRO A 5 -3.58 -26.61 -18.95
CA PRO A 5 -3.78 -26.29 -17.54
C PRO A 5 -3.96 -24.79 -17.40
N LYS A 6 -5.01 -24.35 -16.70
CA LYS A 6 -5.25 -22.93 -16.43
C LYS A 6 -4.48 -22.54 -15.16
N PRO A 7 -3.71 -21.44 -15.15
CA PRO A 7 -2.88 -21.09 -14.01
C PRO A 7 -3.72 -20.70 -12.79
N GLY A 8 -3.36 -21.23 -11.62
CA GLY A 8 -3.90 -20.83 -10.32
C GLY A 8 -3.18 -19.58 -9.81
N LEU A 9 -3.94 -18.51 -9.59
CA LEU A 9 -3.44 -17.23 -9.08
C LEU A 9 -3.70 -17.09 -7.58
N TYR A 10 -2.70 -16.64 -6.85
CA TYR A 10 -2.75 -16.49 -5.39
C TYR A 10 -2.34 -15.07 -4.95
N VAL A 11 -3.06 -14.49 -3.98
CA VAL A 11 -2.84 -13.13 -3.45
C VAL A 11 -2.72 -13.15 -1.92
N THR A 12 -1.72 -12.45 -1.36
CA THR A 12 -1.49 -12.33 0.09
C THR A 12 -1.94 -10.95 0.59
N LEU A 13 -2.59 -10.90 1.77
CA LEU A 13 -2.92 -9.65 2.48
C LEU A 13 -2.42 -9.71 3.93
N THR A 14 -1.58 -8.74 4.31
CA THR A 14 -1.32 -8.43 5.73
C THR A 14 -1.63 -6.95 5.99
N PRO A 15 -2.34 -6.61 7.07
CA PRO A 15 -2.67 -5.22 7.39
C PRO A 15 -1.48 -4.40 7.86
N ASP A 16 -1.66 -3.09 7.79
CA ASP A 16 -0.83 -2.10 8.47
C ASP A 16 -1.18 -2.07 9.97
N GLY A 17 -0.29 -2.58 10.81
CA GLY A 17 -0.38 -2.48 12.26
C GLY A 17 1.00 -2.18 12.83
N PHE A 18 1.11 -1.11 13.61
CA PHE A 18 2.34 -0.69 14.28
C PHE A 18 2.62 -1.65 15.44
N TYR A 19 3.77 -2.33 15.43
CA TYR A 19 4.34 -2.97 16.61
C TYR A 19 5.82 -2.63 16.69
N PRO A 20 6.33 -2.13 17.84
CA PRO A 20 7.76 -1.92 18.03
C PRO A 20 8.49 -3.27 18.06
N ASP A 21 9.66 -3.32 17.43
CA ASP A 21 10.53 -4.49 17.33
C ASP A 21 10.93 -5.05 18.71
N ASP A 22 10.92 -6.39 18.79
CA ASP A 22 11.64 -7.28 19.72
C ASP A 22 12.01 -6.71 21.11
N GLN A 23 11.20 -7.08 22.12
CA GLN A 23 11.66 -7.16 23.51
C GLN A 23 11.30 -8.54 24.11
N PRO A 24 12.18 -9.13 24.95
CA PRO A 24 12.03 -10.50 25.43
C PRO A 24 10.85 -10.63 26.40
N VAL A 25 10.00 -11.62 26.14
CA VAL A 25 8.81 -11.97 26.94
C VAL A 25 9.20 -12.31 28.39
N PRO A 26 8.74 -11.57 29.41
CA PRO A 26 8.75 -12.06 30.78
C PRO A 26 7.53 -12.95 31.00
N GLN A 27 7.75 -14.20 31.37
CA GLN A 27 6.69 -15.12 31.79
C GLN A 27 5.93 -14.58 33.02
N ALA A 28 4.61 -14.39 32.91
CA ALA A 28 3.76 -14.19 34.08
C ALA A 28 2.34 -14.77 33.91
N LYS A 29 2.16 -15.94 34.53
CA LYS A 29 0.99 -16.58 35.16
C LYS A 29 -0.43 -16.05 34.86
N ILE A 30 -1.23 -17.00 34.36
CA ILE A 30 -2.70 -17.01 34.27
C ILE A 30 -3.34 -16.85 35.66
N GLY A 31 -4.32 -15.96 35.75
CA GLY A 31 -5.30 -15.88 36.84
C GLY A 31 -6.69 -15.58 36.27
N CYS A 32 -7.62 -16.53 36.41
CA CYS A 32 -9.00 -16.41 35.96
C CYS A 32 -9.81 -15.45 36.86
N GLY A 33 -10.71 -14.68 36.26
CA GLY A 33 -11.77 -13.94 36.95
C GLY A 33 -12.93 -13.65 36.01
N GLU A 34 -14.09 -14.26 36.29
CA GLU A 34 -15.38 -14.04 35.64
C GLU A 34 -16.01 -12.71 36.08
N SER A 35 -16.73 -12.00 35.20
CA SER A 35 -18.03 -11.38 35.54
C SER A 35 -18.81 -10.85 34.32
N THR A 36 -19.95 -11.50 34.07
CA THR A 36 -21.31 -10.99 33.77
C THR A 36 -21.52 -9.70 32.96
N ALA A 37 -22.27 -9.87 31.86
CA ALA A 37 -22.92 -8.85 31.05
C ALA A 37 -24.12 -8.18 31.73
N THR A 38 -24.42 -6.94 31.32
CA THR A 38 -25.79 -6.41 31.21
C THR A 38 -25.87 -5.44 30.02
N GLU A 39 -26.92 -5.62 29.23
CA GLU A 39 -27.30 -4.85 28.04
C GLU A 39 -27.70 -3.41 28.37
N ASP A 40 -27.33 -2.47 27.51
CA ASP A 40 -28.11 -1.28 27.17
C ASP A 40 -27.66 -0.77 25.79
N THR A 41 -28.54 -0.84 24.80
CA THR A 41 -28.33 -0.33 23.44
C THR A 41 -28.66 1.16 23.34
N PRO A 42 -27.86 1.95 22.60
CA PRO A 42 -28.41 3.06 21.82
C PRO A 42 -27.99 3.01 20.34
N GLU A 43 -29.03 3.04 19.48
CA GLU A 43 -29.10 3.52 18.10
C GLU A 43 -27.80 3.57 17.26
N CYS A 44 -27.63 2.55 16.41
CA CYS A 44 -26.64 2.53 15.33
C CYS A 44 -26.94 3.60 14.26
N ILE A 45 -26.04 4.57 14.10
CA ILE A 45 -25.97 5.41 12.90
C ILE A 45 -25.26 4.60 11.81
N THR A 46 -26.03 3.99 10.91
CA THR A 46 -25.52 3.31 9.71
C THR A 46 -25.05 4.33 8.67
N ASN A 47 -23.75 4.36 8.37
CA ASN A 47 -23.21 5.02 7.18
C ASN A 47 -22.93 3.99 6.09
N TYR A 48 -23.59 4.14 4.94
CA TYR A 48 -23.41 3.30 3.76
C TYR A 48 -22.33 3.89 2.85
N ALA A 49 -21.35 3.09 2.44
CA ALA A 49 -20.46 3.41 1.31
C ALA A 49 -20.83 2.49 0.13
N THR A 50 -21.28 3.08 -0.98
CA THR A 50 -21.63 2.37 -2.20
C THR A 50 -20.51 2.55 -3.22
N VAL A 51 -19.85 1.46 -3.62
CA VAL A 51 -18.90 1.46 -4.74
C VAL A 51 -19.65 0.96 -5.97
N ASN A 52 -19.90 1.86 -6.93
CA ASN A 52 -20.53 1.52 -8.20
C ASN A 52 -19.47 0.96 -9.15
N PHE A 53 -19.47 -0.36 -9.35
CA PHE A 53 -18.73 -0.98 -10.44
C PHE A 53 -19.50 -0.78 -11.75
N SER A 54 -18.83 -0.28 -12.80
CA SER A 54 -19.39 -0.17 -14.14
C SER A 54 -19.49 -1.54 -14.81
N LYS A 55 -20.41 -2.37 -14.30
CA LYS A 55 -21.09 -3.54 -14.89
C LYS A 55 -21.71 -4.38 -13.75
N GLY A 56 -22.87 -3.94 -13.26
CA GLY A 56 -23.92 -4.84 -12.74
C GLY A 56 -23.78 -5.49 -11.36
N CYS A 57 -22.78 -5.16 -10.52
CA CYS A 57 -22.72 -5.66 -9.14
C CYS A 57 -22.74 -4.52 -8.11
N ASN A 58 -23.82 -4.42 -7.34
CA ASN A 58 -23.91 -3.59 -6.14
C ASN A 58 -23.35 -4.38 -4.96
N MET A 59 -22.28 -3.90 -4.32
CA MET A 59 -21.75 -4.47 -3.07
C MET A 59 -21.88 -3.48 -1.93
N SER A 60 -22.48 -3.93 -0.82
CA SER A 60 -22.61 -3.17 0.44
C SER A 60 -21.76 -3.85 1.51
N PHE A 61 -20.88 -3.10 2.18
CA PHE A 61 -20.08 -3.59 3.31
C PHE A 61 -20.80 -3.33 4.65
N ARG A 62 -20.74 -4.28 5.59
CA ARG A 62 -21.08 -4.09 7.01
C ARG A 62 -19.80 -4.20 7.84
N CYS A 63 -19.58 -3.26 8.76
CA CYS A 63 -18.50 -3.34 9.74
C CYS A 63 -19.07 -3.78 11.10
N TYR A 64 -18.36 -4.66 11.82
CA TYR A 64 -18.64 -5.03 13.21
C TYR A 64 -17.61 -4.39 14.14
N GLU A 65 -18.05 -3.90 15.29
CA GLU A 65 -17.20 -3.41 16.38
C GLU A 65 -16.81 -4.57 17.31
N GLY A 66 -15.53 -4.63 17.70
CA GLY A 66 -15.03 -5.53 18.75
C GLY A 66 -13.90 -4.84 19.51
N ASP A 67 -14.04 -4.75 20.84
CA ASP A 67 -13.10 -4.11 21.77
C ASP A 67 -11.81 -4.93 21.97
N THR A 68 -10.66 -4.26 22.01
CA THR A 68 -9.47 -4.72 22.75
C THR A 68 -8.65 -3.55 23.32
N GLU A 69 -8.40 -3.60 24.64
CA GLU A 69 -7.51 -2.73 25.43
C GLU A 69 -6.09 -3.35 25.54
N LYS A 70 -5.11 -2.49 25.89
CA LYS A 70 -3.69 -2.74 26.31
C LYS A 70 -2.68 -2.76 25.14
N ASP A 71 -1.52 -2.09 25.14
CA ASP A 71 -0.68 -1.45 26.17
C ASP A 71 0.02 -0.17 25.61
N GLU A 72 0.15 0.91 26.42
CA GLU A 72 0.85 2.18 26.08
C GLU A 72 1.95 2.52 27.10
N ALA A 73 3.20 2.69 26.65
CA ALA A 73 4.21 3.58 27.26
C ALA A 73 5.51 3.53 26.43
N GLU A 74 5.78 4.57 25.62
CA GLU A 74 7.12 5.13 25.28
C GLU A 74 7.02 6.10 24.09
N LEU A 75 6.36 7.27 24.27
CA LEU A 75 6.37 8.35 23.26
C LEU A 75 6.47 9.76 23.87
N THR A 76 6.74 9.89 25.16
CA THR A 76 6.68 11.18 25.89
C THR A 76 7.94 12.05 25.82
N ASP A 77 9.04 11.62 25.20
CA ASP A 77 10.32 12.35 25.30
C ASP A 77 10.70 13.20 24.07
N ILE A 78 9.84 13.35 23.06
CA ILE A 78 10.22 14.04 21.80
C ILE A 78 9.47 15.37 21.56
N PHE A 79 8.38 15.67 22.29
CA PHE A 79 7.65 16.94 22.15
C PHE A 79 7.09 17.41 23.53
N PRO A 80 7.59 18.51 24.15
CA PRO A 80 7.24 18.85 25.53
C PRO A 80 5.85 19.48 25.74
N GLU A 81 5.10 19.78 24.67
CA GLU A 81 3.83 20.51 24.79
C GLU A 81 2.77 19.91 23.86
N ALA A 82 1.96 18.98 24.40
CA ALA A 82 0.55 18.70 24.09
C ALA A 82 0.24 17.20 24.23
N VAL A 83 -0.12 16.75 25.43
CA VAL A 83 -0.86 15.50 25.60
C VAL A 83 -1.88 15.68 26.73
N SER A 84 -3.16 15.68 26.38
CA SER A 84 -4.23 15.31 27.29
C SER A 84 -5.21 14.39 26.56
N GLU A 85 -5.25 13.16 27.05
CA GLU A 85 -6.22 12.07 26.85
C GLU A 85 -6.00 11.04 25.71
N PRO A 86 -6.15 9.73 26.03
CA PRO A 86 -5.90 8.61 25.12
C PRO A 86 -7.06 8.40 24.14
N THR A 87 -6.75 8.17 22.87
CA THR A 87 -7.75 7.87 21.83
C THR A 87 -7.52 6.46 21.28
N LYS A 88 -8.55 5.60 21.34
CA LYS A 88 -8.57 4.24 20.77
C LYS A 88 -8.21 4.27 19.27
N ILE A 89 -7.18 3.51 18.87
CA ILE A 89 -6.68 3.41 17.47
C ILE A 89 -7.40 2.25 16.76
N ARG A 90 -7.89 2.47 15.52
CA ARG A 90 -8.42 1.42 14.63
C ARG A 90 -7.35 1.03 13.58
N PRO A 91 -7.13 -0.26 13.28
CA PRO A 91 -6.30 -0.68 12.16
C PRO A 91 -7.17 -0.89 10.91
N ASP A 92 -7.13 0.00 9.92
CA ASP A 92 -7.87 -0.09 8.65
C ASP A 92 -6.97 -0.30 7.41
N GLY A 93 -5.77 -0.86 7.61
CA GLY A 93 -4.70 -1.03 6.59
C GLY A 93 -4.95 -2.01 5.43
N GLN A 94 -6.18 -2.38 5.10
CA GLN A 94 -6.49 -3.48 4.17
C GLN A 94 -6.94 -3.07 2.75
N ARG A 95 -6.97 -1.77 2.43
CA ARG A 95 -7.72 -1.28 1.25
C ARG A 95 -7.11 -1.65 -0.11
N ILE A 96 -5.78 -1.64 -0.27
CA ILE A 96 -5.14 -1.87 -1.59
C ILE A 96 -5.33 -3.32 -2.03
N GLY A 97 -4.87 -4.28 -1.24
CA GLY A 97 -4.92 -5.66 -1.68
C GLY A 97 -6.36 -6.25 -1.72
N LYS A 98 -7.32 -5.70 -0.95
CA LYS A 98 -8.74 -6.02 -1.15
C LYS A 98 -9.27 -5.48 -2.48
N SER A 99 -8.94 -4.23 -2.85
CA SER A 99 -9.33 -3.66 -4.15
C SER A 99 -8.70 -4.39 -5.33
N THR A 100 -7.42 -4.78 -5.23
CA THR A 100 -6.73 -5.54 -6.26
C THR A 100 -7.28 -6.96 -6.39
N ALA A 101 -7.52 -7.66 -5.27
CA ALA A 101 -8.17 -8.97 -5.30
C ALA A 101 -9.58 -8.90 -5.93
N CYS A 102 -10.37 -7.87 -5.63
CA CYS A 102 -11.69 -7.67 -6.26
C CYS A 102 -11.59 -7.33 -7.76
N GLY A 103 -10.62 -6.52 -8.18
CA GLY A 103 -10.40 -6.18 -9.60
C GLY A 103 -9.93 -7.37 -10.44
N ILE A 104 -8.95 -8.13 -9.94
CA ILE A 104 -8.48 -9.39 -10.54
C ILE A 104 -9.65 -10.37 -10.71
N TYR A 105 -10.53 -10.44 -9.72
CA TYR A 105 -11.66 -11.37 -9.74
C TYR A 105 -12.73 -11.04 -10.79
N ASN A 106 -13.02 -9.75 -11.01
CA ASN A 106 -14.08 -9.32 -11.91
C ASN A 106 -13.71 -9.38 -13.40
N HIS A 107 -12.46 -9.72 -13.74
CA HIS A 107 -12.06 -9.97 -15.10
C HIS A 107 -12.67 -11.31 -15.57
N GLU A 108 -13.47 -11.31 -16.65
CA GLU A 108 -14.26 -12.46 -17.16
C GLU A 108 -13.45 -13.73 -17.47
N SER A 109 -12.13 -13.67 -17.31
CA SER A 109 -11.14 -14.71 -17.66
C SER A 109 -10.43 -15.32 -16.44
N CYS A 110 -10.60 -14.81 -15.22
CA CYS A 110 -9.84 -15.26 -14.05
C CYS A 110 -10.65 -16.04 -13.03
N LEU A 111 -10.04 -17.11 -12.52
CA LEU A 111 -10.34 -17.69 -11.22
C LEU A 111 -9.18 -17.31 -10.31
N ILE A 112 -9.39 -16.37 -9.38
CA ILE A 112 -8.49 -16.28 -8.21
C ILE A 112 -8.73 -17.55 -7.42
N THR A 113 -7.76 -18.45 -7.40
CA THR A 113 -7.95 -19.76 -6.76
C THR A 113 -7.90 -19.62 -5.24
N ALA A 114 -7.03 -18.75 -4.71
CA ALA A 114 -6.89 -18.57 -3.26
C ALA A 114 -6.46 -17.16 -2.82
N LEU A 115 -7.00 -16.71 -1.69
CA LEU A 115 -6.49 -15.60 -0.87
C LEU A 115 -5.97 -16.17 0.44
N LEU A 116 -4.72 -15.91 0.78
CA LEU A 116 -4.15 -16.31 2.07
C LEU A 116 -4.16 -15.11 2.99
N TYR A 117 -4.62 -15.39 4.21
CA TYR A 117 -4.74 -14.40 5.25
C TYR A 117 -4.39 -15.03 6.59
N THR A 118 -3.98 -14.20 7.54
CA THR A 118 -3.81 -14.57 8.94
C THR A 118 -5.04 -14.07 9.70
N ALA A 119 -5.79 -14.95 10.37
CA ALA A 119 -7.05 -14.57 11.03
C ALA A 119 -6.87 -13.56 12.18
N ILE A 120 -5.66 -13.45 12.71
CA ILE A 120 -5.29 -12.46 13.74
C ILE A 120 -5.38 -11.02 13.20
N VAL A 121 -5.21 -10.84 11.90
CA VAL A 121 -4.99 -9.51 11.32
C VAL A 121 -5.94 -9.20 10.15
N SER A 122 -6.50 -10.22 9.47
CA SER A 122 -7.28 -10.01 8.25
C SER A 122 -8.69 -10.63 8.31
N ASP A 123 -9.70 -9.88 7.87
CA ASP A 123 -11.08 -10.37 7.68
C ASP A 123 -11.35 -10.75 6.21
N PRO A 124 -11.58 -12.04 5.88
CA PRO A 124 -11.88 -12.48 4.52
C PRO A 124 -13.36 -12.25 4.11
N THR A 125 -14.18 -11.61 4.95
CA THR A 125 -15.59 -11.37 4.59
C THR A 125 -15.74 -10.40 3.41
N GLY A 126 -16.72 -10.69 2.55
CA GLY A 126 -17.03 -9.89 1.37
C GLY A 126 -16.13 -10.16 0.16
N LEU A 127 -15.41 -11.28 0.14
CA LEU A 127 -14.73 -11.75 -1.08
C LEU A 127 -15.75 -12.19 -2.15
N PRO A 128 -15.44 -11.97 -3.43
CA PRO A 128 -16.31 -12.43 -4.51
C PRO A 128 -16.50 -13.96 -4.56
N LEU A 129 -17.62 -14.39 -5.15
CA LEU A 129 -18.06 -15.79 -5.24
C LEU A 129 -17.19 -16.68 -6.13
N GLY A 130 -16.05 -17.15 -5.64
CA GLY A 130 -15.12 -17.99 -6.41
C GLY A 130 -13.68 -17.86 -5.92
N VAL A 131 -13.41 -16.91 -5.03
CA VAL A 131 -12.17 -16.83 -4.26
C VAL A 131 -12.22 -17.80 -3.09
N THR A 132 -11.26 -18.71 -3.00
CA THR A 132 -11.08 -19.53 -1.80
C THR A 132 -10.27 -18.75 -0.78
N ALA A 133 -10.83 -18.46 0.40
CA ALA A 133 -10.03 -17.93 1.50
C ALA A 133 -9.32 -19.10 2.21
N ILE A 134 -8.00 -19.03 2.32
CA ILE A 134 -7.18 -20.00 3.04
C ILE A 134 -6.54 -19.24 4.21
N GLU A 135 -6.78 -19.72 5.41
CA GLU A 135 -6.06 -19.20 6.58
C GLU A 135 -4.69 -19.88 6.64
N VAL A 136 -3.63 -19.10 6.84
CA VAL A 136 -2.29 -19.64 7.11
C VAL A 136 -1.67 -19.00 8.32
N ASP A 137 -0.95 -19.84 9.05
CA ASP A 137 0.10 -19.40 9.96
C ASP A 137 1.39 -19.22 9.15
N LEU A 138 1.93 -18.01 9.12
CA LEU A 138 3.18 -17.71 8.40
C LEU A 138 4.41 -18.25 9.13
N GLU A 139 4.28 -18.62 10.40
CA GLU A 139 5.34 -19.26 11.19
C GLU A 139 5.42 -20.77 10.95
N ASP A 140 4.31 -21.39 10.52
CA ASP A 140 4.27 -22.80 10.13
C ASP A 140 4.57 -23.00 8.64
N GLN A 141 5.84 -23.31 8.37
CA GLN A 141 6.33 -23.56 7.01
C GLN A 141 5.64 -24.74 6.31
N GLU A 142 5.27 -25.81 7.02
CA GLU A 142 4.66 -26.98 6.36
C GLU A 142 3.22 -26.69 5.96
N THR A 143 2.47 -25.97 6.81
CA THR A 143 1.12 -25.49 6.47
C THR A 143 1.15 -24.51 5.31
N LEU A 144 2.14 -23.60 5.26
CA LEU A 144 2.33 -22.69 4.14
C LEU A 144 2.64 -23.43 2.82
N ILE A 145 3.53 -24.43 2.84
CA ILE A 145 3.86 -25.23 1.65
C ILE A 145 2.64 -26.02 1.15
N ALA A 146 1.84 -26.58 2.08
CA ALA A 146 0.60 -27.25 1.74
C ALA A 146 -0.41 -26.30 1.10
N ALA A 147 -0.52 -25.07 1.60
CA ALA A 147 -1.40 -24.05 1.04
C ALA A 147 -0.97 -23.55 -0.35
N LEU A 148 0.32 -23.66 -0.67
CA LEU A 148 0.88 -23.30 -1.97
C LEU A 148 0.84 -24.45 -3.00
N GLN A 149 0.27 -25.61 -2.64
CA GLN A 149 0.09 -26.70 -3.60
C GLN A 149 -0.92 -26.31 -4.70
N ASN A 150 -0.60 -26.63 -5.95
CA ASN A 150 -1.39 -26.29 -7.13
C ASN A 150 -1.56 -24.77 -7.37
N ILE A 151 -0.65 -23.96 -6.85
CA ILE A 151 -0.56 -22.53 -7.14
C ILE A 151 0.58 -22.29 -8.13
N ASP A 152 0.30 -21.55 -9.20
CA ASP A 152 1.30 -21.19 -10.21
C ASP A 152 2.01 -19.88 -9.87
N ILE A 153 1.24 -18.87 -9.44
CA ILE A 153 1.74 -17.51 -9.21
C ILE A 153 1.39 -17.07 -7.79
N VAL A 154 2.40 -16.62 -7.04
CA VAL A 154 2.24 -15.97 -5.74
C VAL A 154 2.36 -14.46 -5.90
N ILE A 155 1.30 -13.72 -5.57
CA ILE A 155 1.31 -12.25 -5.53
C ILE A 155 1.20 -11.77 -4.09
N SER A 156 2.11 -10.89 -3.70
CA SER A 156 2.09 -10.23 -2.40
C SER A 156 1.71 -8.77 -2.54
N LEU A 157 0.71 -8.34 -1.77
CA LEU A 157 0.21 -6.96 -1.71
C LEU A 157 0.22 -6.42 -0.29
N VAL A 158 1.17 -6.89 0.52
CA VAL A 158 1.36 -6.49 1.91
C VAL A 158 1.78 -5.02 2.01
N GLY A 159 1.31 -4.33 3.06
CA GLY A 159 1.77 -2.99 3.41
C GLY A 159 3.24 -2.98 3.87
N HIS A 160 3.77 -1.79 4.19
CA HIS A 160 5.18 -1.61 4.57
C HIS A 160 5.61 -2.53 5.72
N GLU A 161 4.76 -2.70 6.73
CA GLU A 161 5.01 -3.55 7.91
C GLU A 161 5.06 -5.05 7.59
N GLY A 162 4.43 -5.46 6.48
CA GLY A 162 4.39 -6.85 6.05
C GLY A 162 5.54 -7.26 5.13
N VAL A 163 6.36 -6.31 4.65
CA VAL A 163 7.36 -6.59 3.62
C VAL A 163 8.36 -7.65 4.07
N THR A 164 8.90 -7.54 5.28
CA THR A 164 9.85 -8.53 5.85
C THR A 164 9.25 -9.93 5.95
N ARG A 165 7.94 -10.02 6.23
CA ARG A 165 7.25 -11.31 6.37
C ARG A 165 7.25 -12.10 5.07
N GLN A 166 7.50 -11.46 3.92
CA GLN A 166 7.55 -12.14 2.63
C GLN A 166 8.69 -13.16 2.50
N HIS A 167 9.73 -13.10 3.35
CA HIS A 167 10.79 -14.11 3.37
C HIS A 167 10.26 -15.52 3.68
N VAL A 168 9.10 -15.66 4.32
CA VAL A 168 8.47 -16.98 4.54
C VAL A 168 8.06 -17.63 3.22
N PHE A 169 7.61 -16.84 2.23
CA PHE A 169 7.29 -17.34 0.88
C PHE A 169 8.57 -17.68 0.11
N VAL A 170 9.63 -16.89 0.25
CA VAL A 170 10.94 -17.19 -0.36
C VAL A 170 11.49 -18.54 0.13
N LYS A 171 11.24 -18.92 1.39
CA LYS A 171 11.62 -20.23 1.93
C LYS A 171 10.70 -21.37 1.45
N ALA A 172 9.40 -21.11 1.32
CA ALA A 172 8.41 -22.12 0.98
C ALA A 172 8.36 -22.46 -0.52
N ILE A 173 8.43 -21.46 -1.39
CA ILE A 173 8.23 -21.58 -2.84
C ILE A 173 9.12 -22.66 -3.48
N PRO A 174 10.43 -22.79 -3.16
CA PRO A 174 11.29 -23.83 -3.75
C PRO A 174 10.84 -25.28 -3.48
N ARG A 175 9.89 -25.49 -2.56
CA ARG A 175 9.31 -26.80 -2.21
C ARG A 175 7.90 -27.00 -2.81
N THR A 176 7.51 -26.17 -3.78
CA THR A 176 6.17 -26.14 -4.38
C THR A 176 6.26 -26.05 -5.91
N GLU A 177 5.11 -26.05 -6.59
CA GLU A 177 5.01 -25.88 -8.05
C GLU A 177 4.89 -24.41 -8.49
N VAL A 178 5.03 -23.45 -7.55
CA VAL A 178 4.98 -22.02 -7.85
C VAL A 178 6.11 -21.66 -8.80
N ASN A 179 5.72 -21.09 -9.95
CA ASN A 179 6.63 -20.74 -11.04
C ASN A 179 6.88 -19.23 -11.17
N LEU A 180 6.18 -18.40 -10.39
CA LEU A 180 6.36 -16.97 -10.36
C LEU A 180 6.02 -16.37 -8.98
N PHE A 181 6.92 -15.54 -8.46
CA PHE A 181 6.69 -14.72 -7.27
C PHE A 181 6.66 -13.23 -7.62
N VAL A 182 5.60 -12.55 -7.18
CA VAL A 182 5.40 -11.10 -7.36
C VAL A 182 5.45 -10.46 -5.97
N PRO A 183 6.63 -9.95 -5.52
CA PRO A 183 6.75 -9.33 -4.22
C PRO A 183 6.01 -7.98 -4.14
N SER A 184 5.68 -7.56 -2.93
CA SER A 184 5.07 -6.26 -2.64
C SER A 184 6.13 -5.15 -2.70
N ASP A 185 6.48 -4.73 -3.92
CA ASP A 185 7.25 -3.50 -4.14
C ASP A 185 6.31 -2.30 -4.30
N LEU A 186 5.44 -2.30 -5.33
CA LEU A 186 4.44 -1.26 -5.61
C LEU A 186 4.98 0.18 -5.57
N GLY A 187 6.30 0.35 -5.78
CA GLY A 187 6.99 1.62 -5.69
C GLY A 187 7.69 1.96 -7.00
N PHE A 188 8.94 2.37 -6.91
CA PHE A 188 9.81 2.70 -8.04
C PHE A 188 11.25 2.31 -7.70
N ARG A 189 12.10 2.09 -8.70
CA ARG A 189 13.52 1.82 -8.50
C ARG A 189 14.22 3.03 -7.89
N VAL A 190 15.02 2.76 -6.87
CA VAL A 190 15.68 3.77 -6.05
C VAL A 190 17.19 3.77 -6.26
N ASP A 191 17.83 4.89 -5.93
CA ASP A 191 19.29 5.05 -5.92
C ASP A 191 19.91 4.56 -4.60
N GLU A 192 21.24 4.72 -4.46
CA GLU A 192 21.99 4.32 -3.26
C GLU A 192 21.47 4.99 -1.97
N GLN A 193 21.04 6.25 -2.04
CA GLN A 193 20.45 6.91 -0.87
C GLN A 193 19.08 6.32 -0.55
N GLY A 194 18.27 6.05 -1.57
CA GLY A 194 16.96 5.42 -1.40
C GLY A 194 17.04 4.02 -0.80
N LEU A 195 18.09 3.25 -1.10
CA LEU A 195 18.36 1.95 -0.46
C LEU A 195 18.75 2.06 1.02
N ARG A 196 19.05 3.26 1.53
CA ARG A 196 19.28 3.50 2.96
C ARG A 196 17.98 3.82 3.71
N VAL A 197 16.88 4.05 3.00
CA VAL A 197 15.54 4.16 3.59
C VAL A 197 15.08 2.76 3.99
N PRO A 198 14.73 2.49 5.26
CA PRO A 198 14.51 1.13 5.76
C PRO A 198 13.53 0.29 4.93
N VAL A 199 12.35 0.81 4.61
CA VAL A 199 11.35 0.05 3.84
C VAL A 199 11.79 -0.26 2.40
N ASN A 200 12.56 0.63 1.76
CA ASN A 200 13.09 0.37 0.42
C ASN A 200 14.16 -0.72 0.47
N LYS A 201 15.00 -0.72 1.53
CA LYS A 201 15.98 -1.76 1.78
C LYS A 201 15.30 -3.12 1.96
N THR A 202 14.25 -3.18 2.78
CA THR A 202 13.50 -4.43 3.02
C THR A 202 12.89 -4.97 1.73
N LYS A 203 12.31 -4.11 0.87
CA LYS A 203 11.78 -4.53 -0.44
C LYS A 203 12.87 -5.12 -1.34
N HIS A 204 14.00 -4.42 -1.43
CA HIS A 204 15.18 -4.89 -2.16
C HIS A 204 15.69 -6.24 -1.63
N ASP A 205 15.72 -6.43 -0.32
CA ASP A 205 16.22 -7.66 0.30
C ASP A 205 15.31 -8.87 0.05
N VAL A 206 13.99 -8.66 -0.04
CA VAL A 206 13.05 -9.71 -0.45
C VAL A 206 13.28 -10.12 -1.91
N GLU A 207 13.47 -9.15 -2.81
CA GLU A 207 13.78 -9.41 -4.22
C GLU A 207 15.10 -10.18 -4.37
N GLU A 208 16.13 -9.75 -3.65
CA GLU A 208 17.45 -10.38 -3.68
C GLU A 208 17.42 -11.80 -3.11
N ALA A 209 16.75 -12.00 -1.97
CA ALA A 209 16.58 -13.34 -1.39
C ALA A 209 15.81 -14.28 -2.33
N ALA A 210 14.78 -13.78 -3.03
CA ALA A 210 14.07 -14.57 -4.03
C ALA A 210 14.99 -14.97 -5.21
N ARG A 211 15.80 -14.03 -5.68
CA ARG A 211 16.80 -14.27 -6.75
C ARG A 211 17.84 -15.30 -6.33
N GLU A 212 18.38 -15.19 -5.12
CA GLU A 212 19.35 -16.13 -4.55
C GLU A 212 18.76 -17.54 -4.36
N ALA A 213 17.47 -17.63 -4.03
CA ALA A 213 16.74 -18.89 -3.95
C ALA A 213 16.38 -19.49 -5.33
N GLY A 214 16.74 -18.82 -6.43
CA GLY A 214 16.44 -19.27 -7.80
C GLY A 214 14.95 -19.16 -8.16
N ILE A 215 14.20 -18.31 -7.47
CA ILE A 215 12.77 -18.08 -7.72
C ILE A 215 12.63 -17.07 -8.84
N SER A 216 11.85 -17.40 -9.87
CA SER A 216 11.51 -16.43 -10.91
C SER A 216 10.58 -15.35 -10.35
N THR A 217 10.92 -14.08 -10.56
CA THR A 217 10.16 -12.95 -10.04
C THR A 217 9.65 -12.01 -11.13
N THR A 218 8.56 -11.30 -10.83
CA THR A 218 8.11 -10.11 -11.58
C THR A 218 7.88 -9.01 -10.57
N VAL A 219 8.44 -7.83 -10.80
CA VAL A 219 8.27 -6.67 -9.92
C VAL A 219 7.37 -5.67 -10.62
N VAL A 220 6.32 -5.20 -9.94
CA VAL A 220 5.41 -4.19 -10.48
C VAL A 220 5.69 -2.85 -9.81
N LEU A 221 6.07 -1.86 -10.62
CA LEU A 221 6.52 -0.53 -10.20
C LEU A 221 5.40 0.47 -10.48
N VAL A 222 4.63 0.81 -9.44
CA VAL A 222 3.46 1.71 -9.57
C VAL A 222 3.85 3.18 -9.61
N GLY A 223 5.05 3.52 -9.13
CA GLY A 223 5.43 4.90 -8.83
C GLY A 223 4.72 5.39 -7.57
N CYS A 224 3.73 6.28 -7.72
CA CYS A 224 2.98 6.83 -6.60
C CYS A 224 1.48 6.51 -6.70
N PHE A 225 0.86 6.17 -5.57
CA PHE A 225 -0.59 6.09 -5.49
C PHE A 225 -1.21 7.49 -5.40
N ALA A 226 -2.23 7.75 -6.22
CA ALA A 226 -2.92 9.04 -6.24
C ALA A 226 -3.47 9.45 -4.86
N GLY A 227 -4.02 8.50 -4.10
CA GLY A 227 -4.53 8.76 -2.74
C GLY A 227 -3.44 9.25 -1.78
N SER A 228 -2.29 8.57 -1.72
CA SER A 228 -1.18 8.99 -0.85
C SER A 228 -0.51 10.28 -1.30
N SER A 229 -0.58 10.62 -2.59
CA SER A 229 0.13 11.77 -3.15
C SER A 229 -0.72 13.04 -3.23
N LEU A 230 -2.03 12.91 -3.41
CA LEU A 230 -2.95 14.02 -3.63
C LEU A 230 -4.00 14.16 -2.52
N ALA A 231 -4.40 13.07 -1.86
CA ALA A 231 -5.38 13.11 -0.76
C ALA A 231 -4.71 13.20 0.61
N PHE A 232 -3.40 12.93 0.68
CA PHE A 232 -2.58 13.05 1.88
C PHE A 232 -1.21 13.65 1.49
N PRO A 233 -0.55 14.47 2.32
CA PRO A 233 0.56 15.30 1.87
C PRO A 233 1.93 14.59 1.92
N ILE A 234 2.02 13.29 1.61
CA ILE A 234 3.31 12.58 1.51
C ILE A 234 4.20 13.23 0.46
N MET A 235 3.61 13.61 -0.68
CA MET A 235 4.29 14.31 -1.77
C MET A 235 4.30 15.84 -1.60
N GLY A 236 3.80 16.36 -0.48
CA GLY A 236 3.71 17.79 -0.24
C GLY A 236 2.51 18.48 -0.90
N VAL A 237 1.47 17.73 -1.27
CA VAL A 237 0.21 18.29 -1.77
C VAL A 237 -0.84 18.25 -0.66
N ASP A 238 -1.29 19.42 -0.22
CA ASP A 238 -2.42 19.55 0.70
C ASP A 238 -3.62 20.10 -0.06
N THR A 239 -4.41 19.17 -0.59
CA THR A 239 -5.60 19.49 -1.37
C THR A 239 -6.64 20.23 -0.54
N PRO A 240 -7.04 19.80 0.68
CA PRO A 240 -8.01 20.55 1.48
C PRO A 240 -7.55 21.96 1.87
N GLY A 241 -6.29 22.13 2.28
CA GLY A 241 -5.76 23.45 2.70
C GLY A 241 -5.31 24.35 1.56
N ASN A 242 -5.35 23.88 0.32
CA ASN A 242 -4.89 24.60 -0.88
C ASN A 242 -3.39 25.01 -0.76
N ARG A 243 -2.53 24.05 -0.37
CA ARG A 243 -1.09 24.29 -0.17
C ARG A 243 -0.26 23.26 -0.95
N LEU A 244 0.92 23.66 -1.39
CA LEU A 244 1.83 22.84 -2.18
C LEU A 244 3.29 23.10 -1.78
N VAL A 245 4.01 22.04 -1.43
CA VAL A 245 5.46 22.06 -1.26
C VAL A 245 6.13 21.64 -2.56
N LEU A 246 6.94 22.54 -3.14
CA LEU A 246 7.80 22.26 -4.27
C LEU A 246 9.22 21.95 -3.76
N THR A 247 9.72 20.76 -4.08
CA THR A 247 11.10 20.33 -3.81
C THR A 247 11.90 20.29 -5.10
N GLY A 248 13.11 20.87 -5.12
CA GLY A 248 13.96 20.86 -6.32
C GLY A 248 13.21 21.38 -7.56
N ASP A 249 13.21 20.60 -8.65
CA ASP A 249 12.50 20.92 -9.90
C ASP A 249 11.12 20.25 -10.01
N SER A 250 10.49 19.86 -8.90
CA SER A 250 9.16 19.22 -8.89
C SER A 250 8.07 20.04 -9.58
N GLY A 251 8.25 21.35 -9.72
CA GLY A 251 7.38 22.22 -10.50
C GLY A 251 7.29 21.81 -11.98
N ASN A 252 8.37 21.26 -12.55
CA ASN A 252 8.48 20.89 -13.96
C ASN A 252 8.70 19.39 -14.18
N GLN A 253 9.18 18.65 -13.17
CA GLN A 253 9.30 17.20 -13.22
C GLN A 253 7.94 16.54 -13.05
N HIS A 254 7.67 15.52 -13.87
CA HIS A 254 6.44 14.75 -13.76
C HIS A 254 6.50 13.80 -12.56
N MET A 255 5.39 13.73 -11.83
CA MET A 255 5.09 12.65 -10.89
C MET A 255 4.23 11.60 -11.60
N ASN A 256 4.67 10.35 -11.60
CA ASN A 256 3.88 9.22 -12.08
C ASN A 256 2.84 8.82 -11.03
N LEU A 257 1.57 8.74 -11.43
CA LEU A 257 0.46 8.46 -10.52
C LEU A 257 -0.39 7.31 -11.06
N CYS A 258 -0.83 6.45 -10.14
CA CYS A 258 -1.83 5.43 -10.39
C CYS A 258 -2.90 5.48 -9.29
N THR A 259 -4.17 5.38 -9.68
CA THR A 259 -5.26 5.08 -8.76
C THR A 259 -5.22 3.61 -8.35
N ARG A 260 -5.84 3.27 -7.21
CA ARG A 260 -5.96 1.87 -6.78
C ARG A 260 -6.70 1.02 -7.82
N ASN A 261 -7.73 1.58 -8.46
CA ASN A 261 -8.53 0.90 -9.47
C ASN A 261 -7.69 0.56 -10.70
N TYR A 262 -6.87 1.48 -11.18
CA TYR A 262 -5.97 1.17 -12.30
C TYR A 262 -4.92 0.12 -11.95
N VAL A 263 -4.35 0.17 -10.74
CA VAL A 263 -3.43 -0.88 -10.28
C VAL A 263 -4.13 -2.23 -10.22
N ALA A 264 -5.36 -2.29 -9.70
CA ALA A 264 -6.16 -3.51 -9.65
C ALA A 264 -6.39 -4.11 -11.05
N GLU A 265 -6.80 -3.29 -12.02
CA GLU A 265 -7.01 -3.71 -13.41
C GLU A 265 -5.71 -4.08 -14.14
N ALA A 266 -4.60 -3.40 -13.82
CA ALA A 266 -3.29 -3.75 -14.36
C ALA A 266 -2.82 -5.13 -13.86
N TYR A 267 -2.96 -5.40 -12.56
CA TYR A 267 -2.66 -6.71 -12.01
C TYR A 267 -3.57 -7.80 -12.59
N ALA A 268 -4.87 -7.50 -12.75
CA ALA A 268 -5.82 -8.40 -13.40
C ALA A 268 -5.36 -8.73 -14.83
N SER A 269 -5.28 -7.74 -15.70
CA SER A 269 -4.90 -7.93 -17.10
C SER A 269 -3.55 -8.63 -17.26
N MET A 270 -2.58 -8.33 -16.40
CA MET A 270 -1.24 -8.93 -16.42
C MET A 270 -1.28 -10.41 -16.03
N PHE A 271 -1.70 -10.73 -14.82
CA PHE A 271 -1.50 -12.06 -14.25
C PHE A 271 -2.57 -13.08 -14.62
N THR A 272 -3.70 -12.64 -15.19
CA THR A 272 -4.78 -13.57 -15.60
C THR A 272 -4.69 -13.99 -17.05
N SER A 273 -4.07 -13.15 -17.88
CA SER A 273 -4.08 -13.32 -19.34
C SER A 273 -2.70 -13.59 -19.92
N THR A 274 -1.64 -13.43 -19.11
CA THR A 274 -0.25 -13.56 -19.56
C THR A 274 0.42 -14.77 -18.92
N PRO A 275 1.02 -15.69 -19.71
CA PRO A 275 1.78 -16.80 -19.16
C PRO A 275 2.95 -16.33 -18.30
N PRO A 276 3.27 -17.00 -17.17
CA PRO A 276 4.39 -16.64 -16.31
C PRO A 276 5.71 -16.46 -17.07
N SER A 277 6.01 -17.30 -18.06
CA SER A 277 7.22 -17.23 -18.87
C SER A 277 7.43 -15.91 -19.63
N GLN A 278 6.37 -15.10 -19.81
CA GLN A 278 6.46 -13.76 -20.41
C GLN A 278 6.56 -12.63 -19.37
N LEU A 279 6.39 -12.96 -18.09
CA LEU A 279 6.45 -12.02 -16.96
C LEU A 279 7.74 -12.15 -16.15
N GLN A 280 8.35 -13.34 -16.12
CA GLN A 280 9.55 -13.62 -15.33
C GLN A 280 10.73 -12.70 -15.67
N ALA A 281 11.49 -12.33 -14.63
CA ALA A 281 12.67 -11.47 -14.69
C ALA A 281 12.40 -10.06 -15.24
N ARG A 282 11.17 -9.55 -15.08
CA ARG A 282 10.79 -8.19 -15.50
C ARG A 282 10.49 -7.29 -14.31
N ALA A 283 10.87 -6.03 -14.45
CA ALA A 283 10.39 -4.93 -13.63
C ALA A 283 9.46 -4.10 -14.51
N ILE A 284 8.16 -4.19 -14.25
CA ILE A 284 7.09 -3.66 -15.10
C ILE A 284 6.50 -2.42 -14.44
N GLY A 285 6.61 -1.27 -15.10
CA GLY A 285 6.04 -0.02 -14.65
C GLY A 285 4.55 0.11 -14.95
N LEU A 286 3.83 0.82 -14.07
CA LEU A 286 2.45 1.27 -14.33
C LEU A 286 2.43 2.80 -14.41
N SER A 287 1.61 3.35 -15.31
CA SER A 287 1.49 4.80 -15.50
C SER A 287 0.06 5.17 -15.94
N GLU A 288 -0.80 5.53 -14.99
CA GLU A 288 -2.16 6.00 -15.30
C GLU A 288 -2.18 7.47 -15.72
N LEU A 289 -1.60 8.35 -14.90
CA LEU A 289 -1.45 9.76 -15.25
C LEU A 289 -0.10 10.29 -14.79
N LYS A 290 0.30 11.41 -15.38
CA LYS A 290 1.51 12.14 -15.03
C LYS A 290 1.12 13.58 -14.77
N ALA A 291 1.69 14.17 -13.72
CA ALA A 291 1.43 15.57 -13.37
C ALA A 291 2.69 16.23 -12.80
N THR A 292 2.96 17.45 -13.23
CA THR A 292 3.98 18.32 -12.65
C THR A 292 3.42 19.12 -11.46
N GLY A 293 4.29 19.68 -10.63
CA GLY A 293 3.87 20.53 -9.52
C GLY A 293 3.11 21.78 -10.01
N ASN A 294 3.46 22.30 -11.18
CA ASN A 294 2.74 23.42 -11.80
C ASN A 294 1.34 23.03 -12.26
N GLU A 295 1.15 21.85 -12.85
CA GLU A 295 -0.18 21.35 -13.22
C GLU A 295 -1.06 21.06 -12.00
N ILE A 296 -0.47 20.50 -10.93
CA ILE A 296 -1.16 20.31 -9.64
C ILE A 296 -1.57 21.67 -9.06
N ALA A 297 -0.69 22.67 -9.08
CA ALA A 297 -1.02 24.00 -8.60
C ALA A 297 -2.18 24.63 -9.37
N SER A 298 -2.22 24.47 -10.70
CA SER A 298 -3.32 24.95 -11.53
C SER A 298 -4.65 24.25 -11.22
N ALA A 299 -4.62 22.93 -11.01
CA ALA A 299 -5.81 22.18 -10.63
C ALA A 299 -6.33 22.54 -9.23
N LEU A 300 -5.42 22.82 -8.28
CA LEU A 300 -5.78 23.34 -6.96
C LEU A 300 -6.40 24.75 -7.05
N GLU A 301 -5.83 25.62 -7.87
CA GLU A 301 -6.36 26.95 -8.12
C GLU A 301 -7.77 26.91 -8.71
N GLU A 302 -8.00 26.01 -9.67
CA GLU A 302 -9.33 25.79 -10.23
C GLU A 302 -10.32 25.29 -9.17
N LYS A 303 -9.92 24.30 -8.35
CA LYS A 303 -10.78 23.72 -7.31
C LYS A 303 -11.20 24.76 -6.26
N HIS A 304 -10.28 25.62 -5.86
CA HIS A 304 -10.46 26.55 -4.73
C HIS A 304 -10.78 27.99 -5.14
N GLU A 305 -10.84 28.27 -6.44
CA GLU A 305 -10.99 29.61 -7.01
C GLU A 305 -9.94 30.60 -6.45
N LYS A 306 -8.77 30.08 -6.05
CA LYS A 306 -7.70 30.81 -5.36
C LYS A 306 -6.38 30.10 -5.58
N SER A 307 -5.33 30.85 -5.94
CA SER A 307 -3.98 30.30 -6.09
C SER A 307 -3.50 29.62 -4.80
N PRO A 308 -2.89 28.41 -4.88
CA PRO A 308 -2.39 27.70 -3.71
C PRO A 308 -1.22 28.44 -3.05
N GLU A 309 -1.08 28.29 -1.73
CA GLU A 309 0.15 28.65 -1.05
C GLU A 309 1.28 27.71 -1.50
N LYS A 310 2.39 28.28 -1.98
CA LYS A 310 3.55 27.52 -2.44
C LYS A 310 4.71 27.68 -1.48
N ILE A 311 5.22 26.57 -0.99
CA ILE A 311 6.39 26.49 -0.12
C ILE A 311 7.51 25.81 -0.90
N ILE A 312 8.72 26.36 -0.84
CA ILE A 312 9.85 25.84 -1.60
C ILE A 312 10.85 25.22 -0.64
N HIS A 313 11.14 23.94 -0.84
CA HIS A 313 12.21 23.22 -0.16
C HIS A 313 13.37 22.99 -1.11
N SER A 314 14.58 23.41 -0.69
CA SER A 314 15.79 23.10 -1.42
C SER A 314 16.13 21.60 -1.31
N LEU A 315 16.88 21.08 -2.28
CA LEU A 315 17.34 19.70 -2.23
C LEU A 315 18.23 19.46 -1.01
N GLU A 316 19.04 20.44 -0.60
CA GLU A 316 19.88 20.36 0.59
C GLU A 316 19.06 20.22 1.88
N LYS A 317 17.96 20.98 2.01
CA LYS A 317 17.03 20.84 3.16
C LYS A 317 16.42 19.45 3.19
N VAL A 318 15.95 18.96 2.04
CA VAL A 318 15.33 17.64 1.96
C VAL A 318 16.34 16.53 2.23
N ASP A 319 17.55 16.62 1.68
CA ASP A 319 18.63 15.67 1.95
C ASP A 319 19.01 15.62 3.42
N ALA A 320 19.17 16.78 4.08
CA ALA A 320 19.43 16.81 5.51
C ALA A 320 18.32 16.12 6.32
N ASN A 321 17.05 16.30 5.93
CA ASN A 321 15.93 15.62 6.58
C ASN A 321 15.93 14.10 6.35
N ILE A 322 16.23 13.64 5.14
CA ILE A 322 16.39 12.20 4.84
C ILE A 322 17.47 11.60 5.75
N GLU A 323 18.65 12.22 5.77
CA GLU A 323 19.79 11.74 6.55
C GLU A 323 19.53 11.74 8.05
N ASN A 324 18.87 12.78 8.57
CA ASN A 324 18.51 12.86 9.99
C ASN A 324 17.47 11.80 10.36
N CYS A 325 16.46 11.57 9.51
CA CYS A 325 15.46 10.53 9.75
C CYS A 325 16.10 9.13 9.77
N ILE A 326 16.97 8.83 8.80
CA ILE A 326 17.69 7.55 8.72
C ILE A 326 18.55 7.35 9.97
N LYS A 327 19.35 8.34 10.36
CA LYS A 327 20.23 8.26 11.55
C LYS A 327 19.45 8.08 12.85
N SER A 328 18.26 8.67 12.94
CA SER A 328 17.44 8.68 14.15
C SER A 328 16.43 7.53 14.17
N GLY A 329 16.39 6.66 13.16
CA GLY A 329 15.42 5.58 13.05
C GLY A 329 13.97 6.05 12.86
N ILE A 330 13.77 7.30 12.44
CA ILE A 330 12.42 7.88 12.28
C ILE A 330 11.84 7.41 10.94
N PRO A 331 10.63 6.82 10.90
CA PRO A 331 10.01 6.28 9.69
C PRO A 331 9.50 7.35 8.70
N LEU A 332 10.04 8.56 8.75
CA LEU A 332 9.69 9.70 7.89
C LEU A 332 10.70 9.94 6.76
N ALA A 333 11.77 9.15 6.69
CA ALA A 333 12.76 9.25 5.62
C ALA A 333 12.13 9.01 4.23
N LEU A 334 11.15 8.09 4.12
CA LEU A 334 10.51 7.74 2.86
C LEU A 334 9.78 8.93 2.21
N PRO A 335 8.85 9.64 2.88
CA PRO A 335 8.21 10.83 2.30
C PRO A 335 9.18 11.92 1.84
N TRP A 336 10.30 12.13 2.56
CA TRP A 336 11.32 13.08 2.14
C TRP A 336 12.06 12.59 0.89
N TYR A 337 12.41 11.30 0.87
CA TYR A 337 13.04 10.68 -0.29
C TYR A 337 12.14 10.74 -1.53
N CYS A 338 10.84 10.43 -1.41
CA CYS A 338 9.91 10.52 -2.53
C CYS A 338 9.82 11.96 -3.10
N ARG A 339 9.81 12.98 -2.24
CA ARG A 339 9.83 14.39 -2.67
C ARG A 339 11.12 14.78 -3.38
N LYS A 340 12.27 14.30 -2.90
CA LYS A 340 13.53 14.44 -3.62
C LYS A 340 13.46 13.75 -4.98
N ALA A 341 13.02 12.49 -5.02
CA ALA A 341 12.96 11.69 -6.24
C ALA A 341 12.02 12.32 -7.28
N TRP A 342 10.92 12.94 -6.85
CA TRP A 342 10.08 13.74 -7.74
C TRP A 342 10.84 14.99 -8.24
N GLY A 343 11.44 15.76 -7.33
CA GLY A 343 12.16 16.98 -7.65
C GLY A 343 13.39 16.81 -8.55
N THR A 344 13.97 15.61 -8.61
CA THR A 344 15.12 15.27 -9.46
C THR A 344 14.76 14.49 -10.72
N GLY A 345 13.48 14.14 -10.90
CA GLY A 345 13.01 13.28 -12.00
C GLY A 345 13.33 11.78 -11.84
N LEU A 346 13.98 11.39 -10.73
CA LEU A 346 14.30 10.00 -10.42
C LEU A 346 13.02 9.13 -10.30
N LEU A 347 11.92 9.69 -9.80
CA LEU A 347 10.65 8.98 -9.67
C LEU A 347 10.18 8.43 -11.03
N MET A 348 10.22 9.27 -12.08
CA MET A 348 9.84 8.85 -13.44
C MET A 348 10.80 7.80 -14.01
N GLN A 349 12.11 7.98 -13.79
CA GLN A 349 13.11 7.02 -14.22
C GLN A 349 12.94 5.66 -13.51
N GLY A 350 12.58 5.70 -12.23
CA GLY A 350 12.42 4.53 -11.37
C GLY A 350 11.21 3.66 -11.72
N VAL A 351 10.21 4.18 -12.45
CA VAL A 351 9.10 3.37 -12.99
C VAL A 351 9.56 2.53 -14.19
N GLY A 352 10.66 2.93 -14.84
CA GLY A 352 11.24 2.22 -15.98
C GLY A 352 10.55 2.49 -17.31
N GLU A 353 11.03 1.81 -18.35
CA GLU A 353 10.52 1.94 -19.73
C GLU A 353 9.57 0.81 -20.14
N ASP A 354 9.65 -0.33 -19.43
CA ASP A 354 8.74 -1.47 -19.62
C ASP A 354 7.40 -1.17 -18.94
N ILE A 355 6.53 -0.42 -19.61
CA ILE A 355 5.22 -0.01 -19.09
C ILE A 355 4.13 -0.99 -19.51
N TRP A 356 3.36 -1.49 -18.55
CA TRP A 356 2.15 -2.26 -18.83
C TRP A 356 0.98 -1.34 -19.14
N GLU A 357 0.35 -1.57 -20.30
CA GLU A 357 -0.85 -0.85 -20.71
C GLU A 357 -2.09 -1.74 -20.57
N VAL A 358 -3.10 -1.22 -19.88
CA VAL A 358 -4.39 -1.92 -19.71
C VAL A 358 -5.28 -1.57 -20.89
N GLU A 359 -5.39 -2.48 -21.84
CA GLU A 359 -6.16 -2.27 -23.07
C GLU A 359 -7.62 -1.91 -22.76
N GLY A 360 -8.10 -0.81 -23.35
CA GLY A 360 -9.48 -0.35 -23.19
C GLY A 360 -9.79 0.36 -21.86
N TYR A 361 -8.87 0.40 -20.90
CA TYR A 361 -9.09 1.13 -19.64
C TYR A 361 -9.10 2.64 -19.88
N GLN A 362 -10.13 3.32 -19.37
CA GLN A 362 -10.23 4.78 -19.41
C GLN A 362 -9.45 5.37 -18.23
N LYS A 363 -8.21 5.79 -18.50
CA LYS A 363 -7.33 6.43 -17.51
C LYS A 363 -7.95 7.73 -16.99
N THR A 364 -7.86 7.97 -15.68
CA THR A 364 -8.34 9.23 -15.10
C THR A 364 -7.43 10.41 -15.44
N SER A 365 -7.95 11.63 -15.26
CA SER A 365 -7.20 12.88 -15.38
C SER A 365 -6.95 13.55 -14.03
N LEU A 366 -5.94 14.42 -13.98
CA LEU A 366 -5.64 15.22 -12.78
C LEU A 366 -6.84 16.08 -12.34
N ARG A 367 -7.55 16.67 -13.32
CA ARG A 367 -8.74 17.48 -13.08
C ARG A 367 -9.87 16.65 -12.45
N GLU A 368 -10.11 15.45 -12.94
CA GLU A 368 -11.14 14.57 -12.36
C GLU A 368 -10.85 14.25 -10.89
N LEU A 369 -9.58 13.98 -10.57
CA LEU A 369 -9.16 13.69 -9.21
C LEU A 369 -9.29 14.91 -8.30
N LEU A 370 -8.67 16.04 -8.67
CA LEU A 370 -8.57 17.20 -7.79
C LEU A 370 -9.79 18.11 -7.83
N VAL A 371 -10.44 18.28 -8.98
CA VAL A 371 -11.54 19.24 -9.17
C VAL A 371 -12.90 18.56 -9.10
N ASP A 372 -13.09 17.44 -9.82
CA ASP A 372 -14.41 16.78 -9.91
C ASP A 372 -14.73 15.84 -8.73
N GLY A 373 -13.87 15.80 -7.72
CA GLY A 373 -14.11 15.03 -6.50
C GLY A 373 -13.99 13.51 -6.68
N LYS A 374 -13.31 13.03 -7.74
CA LYS A 374 -13.10 11.59 -7.96
C LYS A 374 -11.89 11.02 -7.21
N LEU A 375 -11.12 11.86 -6.52
CA LEU A 375 -10.01 11.40 -5.70
C LEU A 375 -10.52 10.69 -4.44
N GLU A 376 -10.24 9.39 -4.36
CA GLU A 376 -10.56 8.59 -3.18
C GLU A 376 -9.77 9.09 -1.97
N PRO A 377 -10.37 9.07 -0.75
CA PRO A 377 -9.64 9.42 0.45
C PRO A 377 -8.49 8.44 0.68
N TYR A 378 -7.44 8.95 1.32
CA TYR A 378 -6.38 8.11 1.85
C TYR A 378 -6.92 7.21 2.98
N ARG A 379 -6.08 6.31 3.49
CA ARG A 379 -6.43 5.52 4.69
C ARG A 379 -6.52 6.43 5.92
N ASP A 380 -7.12 5.93 6.99
CA ASP A 380 -7.09 6.64 8.26
C ASP A 380 -5.63 6.70 8.75
N VAL A 381 -5.22 7.87 9.25
CA VAL A 381 -3.87 8.14 9.73
C VAL A 381 -3.97 8.69 11.15
N PRO A 382 -3.16 8.21 12.11
CA PRO A 382 -3.15 8.76 13.46
C PRO A 382 -2.92 10.27 13.45
N GLU A 383 -3.68 11.00 14.28
CA GLU A 383 -3.67 12.47 14.32
C GLU A 383 -2.26 13.05 14.52
N GLN A 384 -1.43 12.41 15.36
CA GLN A 384 -0.05 12.82 15.60
C GLN A 384 0.77 12.78 14.29
N LEU A 385 0.55 11.75 13.46
CA LEU A 385 1.23 11.64 12.18
C LEU A 385 0.66 12.65 11.17
N VAL A 386 -0.65 12.93 11.20
CA VAL A 386 -1.25 14.02 10.42
C VAL A 386 -0.57 15.35 10.76
N GLN A 387 -0.39 15.66 12.04
CA GLN A 387 0.25 16.90 12.50
C GLN A 387 1.69 17.04 12.02
N VAL A 388 2.48 15.95 12.10
CA VAL A 388 3.85 15.90 11.55
C VAL A 388 3.87 16.25 10.07
N PHE A 389 2.94 15.69 9.31
CA PHE A 389 2.84 15.97 7.88
C PHE A 389 2.32 17.38 7.60
N MET A 390 1.46 17.95 8.45
CA MET A 390 0.99 19.33 8.29
C MET A 390 2.06 20.37 8.64
N ALA A 391 2.99 20.03 9.54
CA ALA A 391 4.12 20.90 9.90
C ALA A 391 5.09 21.14 8.73
N ILE A 392 5.08 20.32 7.67
CA ILE A 392 5.91 20.58 6.48
C ILE A 392 5.47 21.85 5.73
N PHE A 393 4.24 22.30 5.97
CA PHE A 393 3.67 23.51 5.37
C PHE A 393 3.83 24.74 6.25
N THR A 394 4.58 24.64 7.35
CA THR A 394 4.95 25.79 8.18
C THR A 394 6.41 26.16 7.90
N ASN A 395 6.69 27.46 7.80
CA ASN A 395 8.03 27.99 7.47
C ASN A 395 9.06 27.77 8.58
#